data_AF-A0A966A4E1-F1
#
_entry.id   AF-A0A966A4E1-F1
#
_cell.length_a   1.000
_cell.length_b   1.000
_cell.length_c   1.000
_cell.angle_alpha   90.00
_cell.angle_beta   90.00
_cell.angle_gamma   90.00
#
_symmetry.space_group_name_H-M   'P 1'
#
loop_
_entity.id
_entity.type
_entity.pdbx_description
1 polymer ?
#
loop_
_entity_poly.entity_id
_entity_poly.type
_entity_poly.pdbx_seq_one_letter_code
_entity_poly.pdbx_strand_id
1 'polypeptide(L)'
;MKTYKLTRNLLVGAVLSLAVGTAFAGISATKHNLGTGSGDNAFDATGEICVFCHTPHGADVSANPPLWNRVLPDPTTFTTYD
;
A
#
# COMPACT_ATOMS: atom_id res chain seq x y z
N MET A 1 -37.06 -34.76 0.24
CA MET A 1 -35.71 -34.62 0.85
C MET A 1 -34.70 -33.75 0.07
N LYS A 2 -34.92 -33.45 -1.22
CA LYS A 2 -33.97 -32.66 -2.03
C LYS A 2 -34.03 -31.15 -1.77
N THR A 3 -35.21 -30.64 -1.44
CA THR A 3 -35.49 -29.20 -1.24
C THR A 3 -34.88 -28.64 0.04
N TYR A 4 -34.88 -29.38 1.17
CA TYR A 4 -34.28 -28.91 2.42
C TYR A 4 -32.75 -28.80 2.36
N LYS A 5 -32.09 -29.61 1.52
CA LYS A 5 -30.63 -29.52 1.32
C LYS A 5 -30.27 -28.28 0.50
N LEU A 6 -31.11 -27.96 -0.49
CA LEU A 6 -30.93 -26.79 -1.34
C LEU A 6 -31.12 -25.49 -0.56
N THR A 7 -32.19 -25.37 0.24
CA THR A 7 -32.40 -24.20 1.11
C THR A 7 -31.34 -24.06 2.20
N ARG A 8 -30.87 -25.16 2.78
CA ARG A 8 -29.76 -25.14 3.75
C ARG A 8 -28.47 -24.63 3.13
N ASN A 9 -28.11 -25.08 1.92
CA ASN A 9 -26.91 -24.62 1.24
C ASN A 9 -27.00 -23.15 0.83
N LEU A 10 -28.19 -22.69 0.41
CA LEU A 10 -28.44 -21.29 0.09
C LEU A 10 -28.29 -20.40 1.33
N LEU A 11 -28.83 -20.84 2.48
CA LEU A 11 -28.69 -20.14 3.76
C LEU A 11 -27.24 -20.07 4.24
N VAL A 12 -26.49 -21.18 4.15
CA VAL A 12 -25.06 -21.19 4.51
C VAL A 12 -24.25 -20.27 3.59
N GLY A 13 -24.52 -20.29 2.28
CA GLY A 13 -23.86 -19.40 1.32
C GLY A 13 -24.14 -17.93 1.59
N ALA A 14 -25.40 -17.58 1.91
CA ALA A 14 -25.79 -16.21 2.25
C ALA A 14 -25.16 -15.74 3.57
N VAL A 15 -25.08 -16.60 4.59
CA VAL A 15 -24.42 -16.25 5.86
C VAL A 15 -22.91 -16.05 5.67
N LEU A 16 -22.27 -16.85 4.82
CA LEU A 16 -20.83 -16.76 4.58
C LEU A 16 -20.45 -15.49 3.79
N SER A 17 -21.30 -15.03 2.87
CA SER A 17 -21.07 -13.77 2.14
C SER A 17 -21.22 -12.52 3.02
N LEU A 18 -22.02 -12.58 4.09
CA LEU A 18 -22.09 -11.52 5.11
C LEU A 18 -20.84 -11.46 6.01
N ALA A 19 -20.02 -12.52 6.03
CA ALA A 19 -18.81 -12.60 6.85
C ALA A 19 -17.53 -12.11 6.13
N VAL A 20 -17.64 -11.68 4.87
CA VAL A 20 -16.49 -11.15 4.12
C VAL A 20 -16.20 -9.73 4.58
N GLY A 21 -15.23 -9.57 5.47
CA GLY A 21 -14.73 -8.27 5.88
C GLY A 21 -13.98 -7.56 4.74
N THR A 22 -14.15 -6.25 4.63
CA THR A 22 -13.33 -5.42 3.72
C THR A 22 -11.93 -5.27 4.29
N ALA A 23 -10.90 -5.73 3.57
CA ALA A 23 -9.52 -5.42 3.91
C ALA A 23 -9.22 -3.94 3.58
N PHE A 24 -8.94 -3.13 4.59
CA PHE A 24 -8.56 -1.72 4.42
C PHE A 24 -7.05 -1.56 4.61
N ALA A 25 -6.32 -1.24 3.53
CA ALA A 25 -4.87 -1.08 3.52
C ALA A 25 -4.42 0.39 3.51
N GLY A 26 -5.20 1.28 4.12
CA GLY A 26 -4.87 2.72 4.18
C GLY A 26 -3.83 3.04 5.27
N ILE A 27 -2.91 3.95 4.97
CA ILE A 27 -1.85 4.40 5.91
C ILE A 27 -2.11 5.77 6.52
N SER A 28 -3.09 6.54 6.04
CA SER A 28 -3.30 7.96 6.37
C SER A 28 -3.52 8.24 7.86
N ALA A 29 -4.14 7.32 8.59
CA ALA A 29 -4.39 7.42 10.02
C ALA A 29 -3.44 6.57 10.87
N THR A 30 -2.32 6.12 10.30
CA THR A 30 -1.34 5.26 10.98
C THR A 30 -0.05 6.03 11.25
N LYS A 31 0.84 5.48 12.08
CA LYS A 31 2.20 5.99 12.26
C LYS A 31 3.06 5.98 10.97
N HIS A 32 2.61 5.29 9.92
CA HIS A 32 3.29 5.26 8.62
C HIS A 32 2.88 6.42 7.70
N ASN A 33 1.95 7.28 8.10
CA ASN A 33 1.73 8.55 7.39
C ASN A 33 2.87 9.51 7.73
N LEU A 34 3.86 9.59 6.82
CA LEU A 34 5.01 10.48 6.95
C LEU A 34 4.71 11.93 6.54
N GLY A 35 3.47 12.25 6.18
CA GLY A 35 2.98 13.63 6.02
C GLY A 35 2.47 14.18 7.34
N THR A 36 1.15 14.40 7.45
CA THR A 36 0.47 14.91 8.65
C THR A 36 -0.02 13.80 9.60
N GLY A 37 0.71 12.68 9.66
CA GLY A 37 0.33 11.53 10.49
C GLY A 37 0.57 11.74 11.98
N SER A 38 0.28 10.70 12.77
CA SER A 38 0.55 10.66 14.22
C SER A 38 1.92 10.05 14.56
N GLY A 39 2.80 9.89 13.57
CA GLY A 39 4.16 9.38 13.77
C GLY A 39 5.14 10.50 14.13
N ASP A 40 6.30 10.14 14.66
CA ASP A 40 7.35 11.11 15.01
C ASP A 40 8.05 11.70 13.78
N ASN A 41 7.95 11.01 12.64
CA ASN A 41 8.48 11.47 11.35
C ASN A 41 7.36 12.15 10.56
N ALA A 42 7.53 13.43 10.25
CA ALA A 42 6.62 14.23 9.44
C ALA A 42 7.39 15.04 8.39
N PHE A 43 6.82 15.15 7.19
CA PHE A 43 7.34 15.88 6.06
C PHE A 43 6.20 16.62 5.37
N ASP A 44 6.31 17.95 5.29
CA ASP A 44 5.23 18.85 4.91
C ASP A 44 5.37 19.46 3.50
N ALA A 45 6.44 19.12 2.78
CA ALA A 45 6.69 19.65 1.44
C ALA A 45 5.91 18.93 0.31
N THR A 46 5.04 17.97 0.64
CA THR A 46 4.17 17.24 -0.30
C THR A 46 2.85 16.86 0.39
N GLY A 47 1.75 16.83 -0.36
CA GLY A 47 0.45 16.35 0.13
C GLY A 47 0.26 14.83 -0.05
N GLU A 48 1.22 14.16 -0.69
CA GLU A 48 1.08 12.80 -1.19
C GLU A 48 1.71 11.80 -0.21
N ILE A 49 0.88 11.08 0.57
CA ILE A 49 1.39 10.14 1.58
C ILE A 49 2.06 8.88 1.00
N CYS A 50 1.90 8.60 -0.29
CA CYS A 50 2.42 7.39 -0.94
C CYS A 50 3.83 7.58 -1.53
N VAL A 51 4.28 8.83 -1.77
CA VAL A 51 5.58 9.12 -2.40
C VAL A 51 6.75 8.89 -1.45
N PHE A 52 6.54 8.36 -0.25
CA PHE A 52 7.64 7.90 0.57
C PHE A 52 8.01 6.43 0.30
N CYS A 53 7.07 5.66 -0.25
CA CYS A 53 7.23 4.22 -0.46
C CYS A 53 7.12 3.80 -1.92
N HIS A 54 6.38 4.56 -2.74
CA HIS A 54 6.14 4.24 -4.15
C HIS A 54 6.79 5.25 -5.07
N THR A 55 7.64 4.75 -5.98
CA THR A 55 8.14 5.51 -7.12
C THR A 55 7.17 5.41 -8.30
N PRO A 56 6.62 6.52 -8.83
CA PRO A 56 5.83 6.48 -10.06
C PRO A 56 6.66 5.96 -11.24
N HIS A 57 6.04 5.19 -12.13
CA HIS A 57 6.69 4.77 -13.37
C HIS A 57 7.05 6.01 -14.21
N GLY A 58 8.32 6.15 -14.56
CA GLY A 58 8.81 7.30 -15.34
C GLY A 58 8.96 8.59 -14.55
N ALA A 59 9.00 8.54 -13.20
CA ALA A 59 9.30 9.72 -12.37
C ALA A 59 10.67 10.34 -12.70
N ASP A 60 11.64 9.51 -13.11
CA ASP A 60 12.92 9.94 -13.64
C ASP A 60 13.32 9.01 -14.81
N VAL A 61 13.29 9.56 -16.03
CA VAL A 61 13.66 8.82 -17.25
C VAL A 61 15.14 8.91 -17.59
N SER A 62 15.90 9.72 -16.84
CA SER A 62 17.33 9.93 -17.03
C SER A 62 18.16 9.05 -16.09
N ALA A 63 17.57 8.60 -14.98
CA ALA A 63 18.19 7.71 -14.02
C ALA A 63 18.15 6.22 -14.44
N ASN A 64 19.20 5.47 -14.11
CA ASN A 64 19.27 4.04 -14.38
C ASN A 64 18.46 3.26 -13.33
N PRO A 65 17.51 2.38 -13.71
CA PRO A 65 16.71 1.61 -12.76
C PRO A 65 17.55 0.58 -11.98
N PRO A 66 17.12 0.15 -10.77
CA PRO A 66 15.85 0.46 -10.10
C PRO A 66 15.86 1.83 -9.37
N LEU A 67 14.77 2.57 -9.47
CA LEU A 67 14.64 3.90 -8.87
C LEU A 67 14.14 3.81 -7.42
N TRP A 68 14.99 4.15 -6.46
CA TRP A 68 14.53 4.49 -5.12
C TRP A 68 13.84 5.86 -5.18
N ASN A 69 12.70 6.02 -4.51
CA ASN A 69 11.90 7.25 -4.57
C ASN A 69 12.50 8.46 -3.82
N ARG A 70 13.83 8.54 -3.73
CA ARG A 70 14.55 9.69 -3.18
C ARG A 70 15.48 10.24 -4.23
N VAL A 71 15.78 11.54 -4.13
CA VAL A 71 16.79 12.20 -4.97
C VAL A 71 18.03 11.33 -4.98
N LEU A 72 18.40 10.83 -6.16
CA LEU A 72 19.59 10.03 -6.32
C LEU A 72 20.79 10.97 -6.16
N PRO A 73 21.59 10.83 -5.09
CA PRO A 73 22.86 11.52 -5.00
C PRO A 73 23.81 10.96 -6.06
N ASP A 74 24.93 11.64 -6.28
CA ASP A 74 25.94 11.22 -7.24
C ASP A 74 26.27 9.71 -7.05
N PRO A 75 26.22 8.89 -8.11
CA PRO A 75 26.36 7.44 -8.03
C PRO A 75 27.69 6.98 -7.42
N THR A 76 28.68 7.88 -7.26
CA THR A 76 29.94 7.62 -6.56
C THR A 76 29.79 7.43 -5.04
N THR A 77 28.61 7.72 -4.46
CA THR A 77 28.41 7.72 -3.00
C THR A 77 27.83 6.43 -2.40
N PHE A 78 27.37 5.48 -3.24
CA PHE A 78 26.83 4.21 -2.77
C PHE A 78 27.50 3.03 -3.47
N THR A 79 28.10 2.15 -2.68
CA THR A 79 28.51 0.82 -3.12
C THR A 79 27.37 -0.16 -2.90
N THR A 80 26.92 -0.84 -3.97
CA THR A 80 26.03 -2.00 -3.82
C THR A 80 26.80 -3.12 -3.14
N TYR A 81 26.22 -3.73 -2.11
CA TYR A 81 26.75 -4.99 -1.58
C TYR A 81 26.54 -6.10 -2.61
N ASP A 82 27.51 -7.00 -2.67
CA ASP A 82 27.48 -8.27 -3.40
C ASP A 82 26.69 -9.36 -2.67
#